data_AF-A0A0K1EGY2-F1
#
_entry.id   AF-A0A0K1EGY2-F1
#
_cell.length_a   1.000
_cell.length_b   1.000
_cell.length_c   1.000
_cell.angle_alpha   90.00
_cell.angle_beta   90.00
_cell.angle_gamma   90.00
#
_symmetry.space_group_name_H-M   'P 1'
#
loop_
_entity.id
_entity.type
_entity.pdbx_description
1 polymer ?
#
loop_
_entity_poly.entity_id
_entity_poly.type
_entity_poly.pdbx_seq_one_letter_code
_entity_poly.pdbx_strand_id
1 'polypeptide(L)'
;MGLPVSIARSGRAGLLEPPRRPAAARFSSASLLVTLLLGGCSLEGLIFDLPPEGPGGACGEVIDRNDDGLLDCADLVCSQAGHRCAAIPPGWSGPGLVHVGATASLPSCPEAFPVREAALSELHADPASCVPCACSAPQRSCQGQGWSAFGDEDCTTPVPASHEGISGGSCGSVSADGVKGIIVRVPQVEVDGCEPSGGEATLTQPVWGDPVLLCGAGPITTCTASGAVCLPPSPAPFQAGVCIWQPGTRDCPADFTERHLLGSGPVLDDTRSCSPCTCPQAFTCGPVYNYYADGNCQELILNVDVFATCAPNDGIGSVRSYNLTSRPIEGSCPPTGGEPQGDVLSADALTVCCQP
;
A
#
# COMPACT_ATOMS: atom_id res chain seq x y z
N MET A 1 -42.82 6.91 30.81
CA MET A 1 -42.23 5.68 31.38
C MET A 1 -40.86 5.51 30.74
N GLY A 2 -39.83 6.06 31.38
CA GLY A 2 -38.47 6.08 30.87
C GLY A 2 -37.58 5.17 31.69
N LEU A 3 -36.82 4.31 31.01
CA LEU A 3 -35.75 3.51 31.60
C LEU A 3 -34.42 4.26 31.44
N PRO A 4 -33.54 4.29 32.45
CA PRO A 4 -32.19 4.82 32.30
C PRO A 4 -31.24 3.72 31.81
N VAL A 5 -30.42 4.06 30.83
CA VAL A 5 -29.28 3.25 30.38
C VAL A 5 -28.05 3.66 31.19
N SER A 6 -27.59 2.76 32.07
CA SER A 6 -26.31 2.89 32.78
C SER A 6 -25.16 2.42 31.89
N ILE A 7 -24.20 3.31 31.65
CA ILE A 7 -22.91 2.98 31.01
C ILE A 7 -21.91 2.64 32.11
N ALA A 8 -21.48 1.39 32.18
CA ALA A 8 -20.39 0.94 33.04
C ALA A 8 -19.07 0.92 32.25
N ARG A 9 -18.09 1.72 32.71
CA ARG A 9 -16.68 1.66 32.32
C ARG A 9 -15.92 0.64 33.19
N SER A 10 -14.76 0.21 32.67
CA SER A 10 -13.59 -0.37 33.37
C SER A 10 -13.44 -1.90 33.29
N GLY A 11 -12.77 -2.37 32.24
CA GLY A 11 -12.17 -3.69 32.14
C GLY A 11 -10.64 -3.58 31.96
N ARG A 12 -9.93 -3.99 33.01
CA ARG A 12 -8.47 -4.06 33.19
C ARG A 12 -7.68 -4.59 31.98
N ALA A 13 -6.57 -3.92 31.69
CA ALA A 13 -5.45 -4.46 30.92
C ALA A 13 -4.82 -5.67 31.65
N GLY A 14 -4.90 -6.84 31.02
CA GLY A 14 -4.14 -8.03 31.40
C GLY A 14 -2.75 -7.95 30.77
N LEU A 15 -1.71 -7.83 31.59
CA LEU A 15 -0.33 -8.04 31.21
C LEU A 15 -0.14 -9.54 30.89
N LEU A 16 0.10 -9.85 29.62
CA LEU A 16 0.52 -11.18 29.18
C LEU A 16 2.01 -11.34 29.49
N GLU A 17 2.33 -12.27 30.40
CA GLU A 17 3.70 -12.74 30.66
C GLU A 17 4.30 -13.41 29.40
N PRO A 18 5.59 -13.22 29.11
CA PRO A 18 6.25 -13.91 28.01
C PRO A 18 6.52 -15.40 28.36
N PRO A 19 6.48 -16.30 27.38
CA PRO A 19 6.74 -17.72 27.60
C PRO A 19 8.19 -17.96 28.03
N ARG A 20 8.34 -18.72 29.12
CA ARG A 20 9.62 -19.22 29.64
C ARG A 20 10.27 -20.14 28.61
N ARG A 21 11.50 -19.80 28.20
CA ARG A 21 12.36 -20.63 27.34
C ARG A 21 12.71 -21.95 28.07
N PRO A 22 12.59 -23.13 27.42
CA PRO A 22 13.11 -24.36 27.98
C PRO A 22 14.64 -24.36 27.96
N ALA A 23 15.20 -24.93 29.02
CA ALA A 23 16.63 -24.99 29.31
C ALA A 23 17.42 -25.74 28.23
N ALA A 24 18.62 -25.22 27.92
CA ALA A 24 19.58 -25.83 27.03
C ALA A 24 20.01 -27.22 27.55
N ALA A 25 19.75 -28.25 26.75
CA ALA A 25 20.31 -29.58 26.95
C ALA A 25 21.82 -29.54 26.61
N ARG A 26 22.65 -29.81 27.62
CA ARG A 26 24.09 -30.00 27.47
C ARG A 26 24.34 -31.32 26.73
N PHE A 27 24.82 -31.24 25.49
CA PHE A 27 25.37 -32.41 24.80
C PHE A 27 26.77 -32.71 25.33
N SER A 28 26.92 -33.92 25.86
CA SER A 28 28.16 -34.48 26.38
C SER A 28 29.02 -34.97 25.22
N SER A 29 30.23 -34.41 25.09
CA SER A 29 31.23 -34.79 24.10
C SER A 29 31.82 -36.16 24.42
N ALA A 30 31.35 -37.22 23.77
CA ALA A 30 32.02 -38.51 23.79
C ALA A 30 33.24 -38.47 22.86
N SER A 31 34.43 -38.40 23.46
CA SER A 31 35.71 -38.58 22.75
C SER A 31 35.86 -40.06 22.39
N LEU A 32 35.72 -40.39 21.10
CA LEU A 32 36.04 -41.71 20.56
C LEU A 32 37.52 -41.70 20.16
N LEU A 33 38.37 -42.29 21.00
CA LEU A 33 39.79 -42.51 20.73
C LEU A 33 39.90 -43.72 19.78
N VAL A 34 40.08 -43.46 18.47
CA VAL A 34 40.37 -44.50 17.48
C VAL A 34 41.89 -44.67 17.40
N THR A 35 42.37 -45.78 17.96
CA THR A 35 43.77 -46.21 17.90
C THR A 35 44.07 -46.69 16.47
N LEU A 36 44.83 -45.89 15.71
CA LEU A 36 45.37 -46.28 14.40
C LEU A 36 46.57 -47.21 14.61
N LEU A 37 46.44 -48.47 14.18
CA LEU A 37 47.54 -49.41 14.04
C LEU A 37 48.35 -49.06 12.78
N LEU A 38 49.57 -48.56 12.98
CA LEU A 38 50.58 -48.37 11.93
C LEU A 38 51.12 -49.73 11.48
N GLY A 39 50.55 -50.29 10.42
CA GLY A 39 51.15 -51.35 9.61
C GLY A 39 51.94 -50.72 8.48
N GLY A 40 53.27 -50.78 8.55
CA GLY A 40 54.16 -50.33 7.48
C GLY A 40 54.12 -51.26 6.28
N CYS A 41 53.53 -50.78 5.19
CA CYS A 41 53.78 -51.31 3.85
C CYS A 41 54.62 -50.29 3.09
N SER A 42 55.82 -50.71 2.67
CA SER A 42 56.66 -49.96 1.74
C SER A 42 55.94 -49.82 0.40
N LEU A 43 55.67 -48.59 -0.02
CA LEU A 43 55.10 -48.23 -1.32
C LEU A 43 56.19 -47.53 -2.14
N GLU A 44 57.16 -48.32 -2.61
CA GLU A 44 58.01 -47.92 -3.72
C GLU A 44 57.47 -48.64 -4.97
N GLY A 45 56.82 -47.90 -5.87
CA GLY A 45 56.64 -48.35 -7.26
C GLY A 45 55.21 -48.61 -7.76
N LEU A 46 54.16 -47.98 -7.22
CA LEU A 46 52.88 -47.91 -7.93
C LEU A 46 52.81 -46.60 -8.73
N ILE A 47 53.39 -46.62 -9.93
CA ILE A 47 52.96 -45.74 -11.01
C ILE A 47 51.59 -46.28 -11.41
N PHE A 48 50.53 -45.65 -10.89
CA PHE A 48 49.21 -45.83 -11.46
C PHE A 48 49.22 -45.14 -12.82
N ASP A 49 49.37 -45.92 -13.90
CA ASP A 49 48.83 -45.56 -15.20
C ASP A 49 47.31 -45.45 -15.01
N LEU A 50 46.87 -44.27 -14.56
CA LEU A 50 45.48 -43.88 -14.71
C LEU A 50 45.21 -43.94 -16.23
N PRO A 51 44.14 -44.63 -16.67
CA PRO A 51 43.79 -44.65 -18.08
C PRO A 51 43.73 -43.20 -18.57
N PRO A 52 44.19 -42.88 -19.79
CA PRO A 52 44.04 -41.54 -20.34
C PRO A 52 42.57 -41.19 -20.26
N GLU A 53 42.23 -40.36 -19.27
CA GLU A 53 40.88 -39.86 -19.11
C GLU A 53 40.53 -39.16 -20.42
N GLY A 54 39.36 -39.46 -20.96
CA GLY A 54 38.93 -38.88 -22.23
C GLY A 54 39.08 -37.35 -22.19
N PRO A 55 39.15 -36.69 -23.36
CA PRO A 55 39.46 -35.25 -23.49
C PRO A 55 38.47 -34.27 -22.80
N GLY A 56 37.54 -34.75 -21.95
CA GLY A 56 36.74 -33.93 -21.05
C GLY A 56 37.19 -34.13 -19.61
N GLY A 57 38.29 -33.49 -19.20
CA GLY A 57 38.70 -33.41 -17.80
C GLY A 57 37.58 -32.83 -16.94
N ALA A 58 37.53 -33.24 -15.66
CA ALA A 58 36.49 -32.81 -14.73
C ALA A 58 36.59 -31.30 -14.44
N CYS A 59 35.85 -30.49 -15.19
CA CYS A 59 35.75 -29.02 -15.10
C CYS A 59 35.13 -28.47 -13.79
N GLY A 60 35.20 -29.23 -12.70
CA GLY A 60 34.60 -28.90 -11.40
C GLY A 60 35.57 -29.00 -10.22
N GLU A 61 36.84 -29.32 -10.47
CA GLU A 61 37.86 -29.46 -9.44
C GLU A 61 38.72 -28.18 -9.34
N VAL A 62 39.61 -28.11 -8.34
CA VAL A 62 40.56 -26.98 -8.18
C VAL A 62 41.92 -27.42 -8.74
N ILE A 63 41.97 -28.08 -9.90
CA ILE A 63 43.20 -28.72 -10.39
C ILE A 63 43.38 -28.40 -11.87
N ASP A 64 44.38 -27.57 -12.17
CA ASP A 64 44.93 -27.44 -13.52
C ASP A 64 45.54 -28.80 -13.93
N ARG A 65 44.76 -29.62 -14.66
CA ARG A 65 45.15 -30.98 -15.06
C ARG A 65 45.96 -31.00 -16.35
N ASN A 66 45.94 -29.93 -17.15
CA ASN A 66 46.66 -29.83 -18.42
C ASN A 66 47.96 -29.02 -18.30
N ASP A 67 48.26 -28.50 -17.09
CA ASP A 67 49.43 -27.68 -16.73
C ASP A 67 49.58 -26.41 -17.60
N ASP A 68 48.48 -25.87 -18.12
CA ASP A 68 48.51 -24.63 -18.94
C ASP A 68 48.47 -23.34 -18.11
N GLY A 69 48.38 -23.48 -16.78
CA GLY A 69 48.28 -22.39 -15.82
C GLY A 69 46.87 -21.86 -15.60
N LEU A 70 45.85 -22.47 -16.22
CA LEU A 70 44.44 -22.11 -16.08
C LEU A 70 43.71 -23.18 -15.27
N LEU A 71 43.17 -22.79 -14.11
CA LEU A 71 42.29 -23.67 -13.35
C LEU A 71 40.93 -23.80 -14.04
N ASP A 72 40.55 -25.06 -14.31
CA ASP A 72 39.26 -25.56 -14.77
C ASP A 72 38.44 -24.58 -15.60
N CYS A 73 37.68 -23.70 -14.98
CA CYS A 73 36.68 -22.90 -15.68
C CYS A 73 37.27 -21.68 -16.40
N ALA A 74 38.57 -21.44 -16.22
CA ALA A 74 39.38 -20.61 -17.09
C ALA A 74 40.01 -21.40 -18.26
N ASP A 75 40.04 -22.74 -18.20
CA ASP A 75 40.49 -23.62 -19.29
C ASP A 75 39.52 -23.51 -20.47
N LEU A 76 40.10 -23.42 -21.67
CA LEU A 76 39.37 -23.37 -22.93
C LEU A 76 38.44 -24.57 -23.10
N VAL A 77 38.84 -25.77 -22.68
CA VAL A 77 38.03 -26.99 -22.78
C VAL A 77 36.75 -26.87 -21.95
N CYS A 78 36.86 -26.33 -20.74
CA CYS A 78 35.70 -26.16 -19.85
C CYS A 78 34.78 -25.04 -20.32
N SER A 79 35.34 -23.94 -20.84
CA SER A 79 34.54 -22.90 -21.47
C SER A 79 33.76 -23.41 -22.70
N GLN A 80 34.36 -24.31 -23.49
CA GLN A 80 33.70 -24.98 -24.61
C GLN A 80 32.64 -25.99 -24.16
N ALA A 81 32.80 -26.58 -22.98
CA ALA A 81 31.77 -27.37 -22.31
C ALA A 81 30.67 -26.51 -21.66
N GLY A 82 30.76 -25.18 -21.74
CA GLY A 82 29.77 -24.24 -21.23
C GLY A 82 29.95 -23.84 -19.76
N HIS A 83 31.07 -24.22 -19.14
CA HIS A 83 31.42 -23.74 -17.81
C HIS A 83 31.81 -22.27 -17.86
N ARG A 84 31.44 -21.50 -16.83
CA ARG A 84 31.78 -20.08 -16.75
C ARG A 84 32.02 -19.62 -15.33
N CYS A 85 32.91 -18.65 -15.16
CA CYS A 85 33.07 -17.95 -13.90
C CYS A 85 32.04 -16.83 -13.79
N ALA A 86 31.30 -16.77 -12.68
CA ALA A 86 30.47 -15.62 -12.35
C ALA A 86 30.75 -15.14 -10.93
N ALA A 87 30.75 -13.82 -10.76
CA ALA A 87 30.80 -13.20 -9.44
C ALA A 87 29.40 -13.20 -8.83
N ILE A 88 29.29 -13.63 -7.57
CA ILE A 88 28.05 -13.50 -6.80
C ILE A 88 28.08 -12.15 -6.08
N PRO A 89 27.11 -11.25 -6.34
CA PRO A 89 27.07 -9.96 -5.68
C PRO A 89 26.93 -10.09 -4.16
N PRO A 90 27.56 -9.22 -3.35
CA PRO A 90 27.45 -9.28 -1.89
C PRO A 90 26.00 -9.27 -1.41
N GLY A 91 25.67 -10.18 -0.48
CA GLY A 91 24.33 -10.30 0.11
C GLY A 91 23.36 -11.20 -0.66
N TRP A 92 23.76 -11.72 -1.82
CA TRP A 92 23.01 -12.72 -2.57
C TRP A 92 23.51 -14.13 -2.26
N SER A 93 22.57 -15.07 -2.19
CA SER A 93 22.84 -16.51 -2.19
C SER A 93 22.91 -16.99 -3.64
N GLY A 94 23.68 -18.05 -3.88
CA GLY A 94 23.84 -18.59 -5.21
C GLY A 94 25.18 -19.28 -5.39
N PRO A 95 25.42 -19.81 -6.59
CA PRO A 95 24.53 -19.94 -7.74
C PRO A 95 23.52 -21.08 -7.54
N GLY A 96 22.49 -21.11 -8.38
CA GLY A 96 21.48 -22.16 -8.40
C GLY A 96 20.81 -22.29 -9.76
N LEU A 97 19.96 -23.30 -9.88
CA LEU A 97 19.14 -23.56 -11.06
C LEU A 97 17.67 -23.40 -10.69
N VAL A 98 16.88 -22.85 -11.62
CA VAL A 98 15.44 -22.67 -11.46
C VAL A 98 14.72 -23.51 -12.51
N HIS A 99 13.66 -24.19 -12.07
CA HIS A 99 12.68 -24.81 -12.95
C HIS A 99 11.28 -24.38 -12.54
N VAL A 100 10.50 -23.88 -13.49
CA VAL A 100 9.10 -23.49 -13.31
C VAL A 100 8.22 -24.51 -14.04
N GLY A 101 7.23 -25.08 -13.34
CA GLY A 101 6.31 -26.02 -13.94
C GLY A 101 5.44 -26.78 -12.94
N ALA A 102 4.53 -27.60 -13.46
CA ALA A 102 3.58 -28.35 -12.63
C ALA A 102 4.27 -29.27 -11.60
N THR A 103 3.65 -29.44 -10.43
CA THR A 103 4.22 -30.26 -9.33
C THR A 103 4.55 -31.69 -9.77
N ALA A 104 3.74 -32.26 -10.67
CA ALA A 104 3.94 -33.61 -11.19
C ALA A 104 5.15 -33.74 -12.15
N SER A 105 5.68 -32.63 -12.66
CA SER A 105 6.81 -32.59 -13.60
C SER A 105 8.08 -31.98 -13.01
N LEU A 106 8.13 -31.69 -11.70
CA LEU A 106 9.33 -31.14 -11.09
C LEU A 106 10.49 -32.14 -11.19
N PRO A 107 11.61 -31.78 -11.84
CA PRO A 107 12.77 -32.66 -11.96
C PRO A 107 13.46 -32.85 -10.61
N SER A 108 14.36 -33.83 -10.51
CA SER A 108 15.32 -33.90 -9.41
C SER A 108 16.41 -32.85 -9.61
N CYS A 109 16.90 -32.27 -8.52
CA CYS A 109 18.06 -31.40 -8.60
C CYS A 109 19.31 -32.19 -9.05
N PRO A 110 20.15 -31.64 -9.95
CA PRO A 110 21.40 -32.26 -10.34
C PRO A 110 22.36 -32.41 -9.15
N GLU A 111 23.30 -33.36 -9.24
CA GLU A 111 24.28 -33.62 -8.16
C GLU A 111 25.12 -32.38 -7.79
N ALA A 112 25.45 -31.54 -8.78
CA ALA A 112 26.14 -30.27 -8.57
C ALA A 112 25.31 -29.22 -7.79
N PHE A 113 23.98 -29.40 -7.74
CA PHE A 113 23.03 -28.50 -7.09
C PHE A 113 22.13 -29.25 -6.10
N PRO A 114 22.69 -29.89 -5.06
CA PRO A 114 21.95 -30.84 -4.23
C PRO A 114 20.94 -30.17 -3.29
N VAL A 115 21.06 -28.85 -3.05
CA VAL A 115 20.18 -28.12 -2.12
C VAL A 115 18.84 -27.87 -2.80
N ARG A 116 17.78 -28.46 -2.30
CA ARG A 116 16.44 -28.35 -2.89
C ARG A 116 15.55 -27.40 -2.08
N GLU A 117 14.94 -26.44 -2.77
CA GLU A 117 13.94 -25.56 -2.22
C GLU A 117 12.73 -25.50 -3.17
N ALA A 118 11.52 -25.66 -2.62
CA ALA A 118 10.28 -25.59 -3.37
C ALA A 118 9.57 -24.29 -3.01
N ALA A 119 9.10 -23.58 -4.03
CA ALA A 119 8.38 -22.33 -3.91
C ALA A 119 7.24 -22.27 -4.93
N LEU A 120 6.53 -21.16 -4.95
CA LEU A 120 5.52 -20.84 -5.94
C LEU A 120 5.95 -19.58 -6.71
N SER A 121 5.71 -19.57 -8.02
CA SER A 121 5.98 -18.41 -8.87
C SER A 121 4.94 -17.31 -8.65
N GLU A 122 5.25 -16.12 -9.16
CA GLU A 122 4.48 -14.87 -9.12
C GLU A 122 3.07 -14.94 -8.49
N LEU A 123 2.91 -14.20 -7.40
CA LEU A 123 1.61 -13.97 -6.78
C LEU A 123 0.75 -13.07 -7.67
N HIS A 124 -0.39 -13.58 -8.11
CA HIS A 124 -1.36 -12.82 -8.86
C HIS A 124 -2.56 -12.47 -7.96
N ALA A 125 -2.87 -11.17 -7.87
CA ALA A 125 -4.01 -10.67 -7.14
C ALA A 125 -4.62 -9.49 -7.89
N ASP A 126 -5.91 -9.56 -8.20
CA ASP A 126 -6.61 -8.42 -8.78
C ASP A 126 -6.75 -7.28 -7.74
N PRO A 127 -6.82 -6.02 -8.16
CA PRO A 127 -7.22 -4.93 -7.26
C PRO A 127 -8.59 -5.20 -6.60
N ALA A 128 -8.85 -4.57 -5.45
CA ALA A 128 -10.16 -4.64 -4.81
C ALA A 128 -11.28 -4.18 -5.76
N SER A 129 -12.44 -4.83 -5.71
CA SER A 129 -13.65 -4.30 -6.33
C SER A 129 -14.42 -3.48 -5.29
N CYS A 130 -14.62 -2.19 -5.55
CA CYS A 130 -15.21 -1.27 -4.60
C CYS A 130 -16.69 -1.01 -4.90
N VAL A 131 -17.54 -1.09 -3.87
CA VAL A 131 -18.93 -0.61 -3.98
C VAL A 131 -18.90 0.90 -4.26
N PRO A 132 -19.58 1.40 -5.30
CA PRO A 132 -19.56 2.83 -5.63
C PRO A 132 -20.03 3.69 -4.46
N CYS A 133 -19.33 4.80 -4.22
CA CYS A 133 -19.73 5.74 -3.18
C CYS A 133 -21.07 6.40 -3.51
N ALA A 134 -21.91 6.55 -2.49
CA ALA A 134 -23.15 7.29 -2.54
C ALA A 134 -23.27 8.21 -1.32
N CYS A 135 -24.10 9.24 -1.46
CA CYS A 135 -24.44 10.15 -0.37
C CYS A 135 -25.95 10.10 -0.15
N SER A 136 -26.38 10.12 1.10
CA SER A 136 -27.80 10.30 1.42
C SER A 136 -28.31 11.65 0.91
N ALA A 137 -29.63 11.75 0.71
CA ALA A 137 -30.23 13.00 0.27
C ALA A 137 -30.11 14.07 1.38
N PRO A 138 -29.58 15.27 1.08
CA PRO A 138 -29.44 16.34 2.06
C PRO A 138 -30.81 16.83 2.55
N GLN A 139 -30.95 16.98 3.85
CA GLN A 139 -31.93 17.87 4.46
C GLN A 139 -31.26 19.24 4.63
N ARG A 140 -31.87 20.28 4.07
CA ARG A 140 -31.25 21.60 3.98
C ARG A 140 -32.20 22.67 4.45
N SER A 141 -31.69 23.54 5.31
CA SER A 141 -32.39 24.75 5.73
C SER A 141 -31.46 25.96 5.58
N CYS A 142 -32.04 27.12 5.29
CA CYS A 142 -31.32 28.38 5.21
C CYS A 142 -31.87 29.27 6.31
N GLN A 143 -31.03 29.57 7.29
CA GLN A 143 -31.40 30.45 8.40
C GLN A 143 -30.86 31.85 8.13
N GLY A 144 -31.77 32.82 8.06
CA GLY A 144 -31.38 34.23 8.04
C GLY A 144 -30.75 34.59 9.37
N GLN A 145 -29.57 35.20 9.34
CA GLN A 145 -28.83 35.60 10.55
C GLN A 145 -29.26 36.99 11.09
N GLY A 146 -30.30 37.57 10.50
CA GLY A 146 -30.78 38.91 10.86
C GLY A 146 -29.98 40.02 10.18
N TRP A 147 -30.19 41.24 10.67
CA TRP A 147 -29.59 42.44 10.10
C TRP A 147 -29.32 43.48 11.20
N SER A 148 -28.40 44.40 10.90
CA SER A 148 -28.03 45.51 11.78
C SER A 148 -28.34 46.82 11.08
N ALA A 149 -28.88 47.79 11.82
CA ALA A 149 -29.22 49.12 11.30
C ALA A 149 -28.27 50.19 11.81
N PHE A 150 -28.12 51.23 11.00
CA PHE A 150 -27.22 52.33 11.25
C PHE A 150 -27.88 53.66 10.90
N GLY A 151 -27.50 54.71 11.63
CA GLY A 151 -28.02 56.07 11.47
C GLY A 151 -27.32 56.89 10.37
N ASP A 152 -26.35 56.28 9.68
CA ASP A 152 -25.58 56.82 8.56
C ASP A 152 -25.48 55.80 7.42
N GLU A 153 -25.19 56.32 6.22
CA GLU A 153 -25.10 55.56 4.96
C GLU A 153 -23.84 54.68 4.88
N ASP A 154 -22.83 54.96 5.71
CA ASP A 154 -21.57 54.21 5.77
C ASP A 154 -21.62 53.04 6.78
N CYS A 155 -22.77 52.85 7.45
CA CYS A 155 -22.99 51.86 8.49
C CYS A 155 -21.98 51.93 9.65
N THR A 156 -21.67 53.14 10.13
CA THR A 156 -20.68 53.38 11.20
C THR A 156 -21.31 53.64 12.58
N THR A 157 -22.54 54.14 12.61
CA THR A 157 -23.27 54.57 13.81
C THR A 157 -24.46 53.63 14.03
N PRO A 158 -24.31 52.55 14.82
CA PRO A 158 -25.39 51.60 15.04
C PRO A 158 -26.58 52.27 15.74
N VAL A 159 -27.79 51.88 15.35
CA VAL A 159 -29.03 52.28 16.03
C VAL A 159 -29.74 51.06 16.60
N PRO A 160 -30.54 51.20 17.67
CA PRO A 160 -31.19 50.09 18.36
C PRO A 160 -32.43 49.56 17.59
N ALA A 161 -32.24 49.26 16.31
CA ALA A 161 -33.23 48.67 15.42
C ALA A 161 -32.76 47.31 14.86
N SER A 162 -31.66 46.74 15.37
CA SER A 162 -31.18 45.43 14.94
C SER A 162 -32.17 44.31 15.27
N HIS A 163 -32.31 43.36 14.36
CA HIS A 163 -33.14 42.18 14.57
C HIS A 163 -32.33 40.90 14.40
N GLU A 164 -32.57 39.91 15.28
CA GLU A 164 -31.97 38.58 15.22
C GLU A 164 -32.96 37.58 14.62
N GLY A 165 -32.59 36.98 13.48
CA GLY A 165 -33.16 35.74 12.92
C GLY A 165 -34.68 35.58 12.84
N ILE A 166 -35.26 35.83 11.65
CA ILE A 166 -36.57 35.26 11.28
C ILE A 166 -36.34 34.03 10.41
N SER A 167 -37.04 32.95 10.71
CA SER A 167 -37.20 31.79 9.83
C SER A 167 -38.61 31.75 9.24
N GLY A 168 -38.73 31.30 7.99
CA GLY A 168 -40.01 30.83 7.44
C GLY A 168 -41.01 31.88 6.96
N GLY A 169 -40.57 32.93 6.27
CA GLY A 169 -41.50 33.79 5.50
C GLY A 169 -42.56 34.50 6.33
N SER A 170 -42.34 34.66 7.64
CA SER A 170 -43.23 35.40 8.53
C SER A 170 -42.97 36.89 8.40
N CYS A 171 -44.03 37.68 8.47
CA CYS A 171 -43.93 39.13 8.49
C CYS A 171 -43.48 39.61 9.88
N GLY A 172 -42.27 40.15 9.98
CA GLY A 172 -41.74 40.77 11.18
C GLY A 172 -42.01 42.27 11.16
N SER A 173 -42.34 42.86 12.31
CA SER A 173 -42.38 44.32 12.44
C SER A 173 -40.98 44.89 12.71
N VAL A 174 -40.74 46.10 12.24
CA VAL A 174 -39.50 46.85 12.49
C VAL A 174 -39.83 48.33 12.68
N SER A 175 -39.14 49.00 13.60
CA SER A 175 -39.08 50.46 13.61
C SER A 175 -37.76 50.89 13.01
N ALA A 176 -37.82 51.51 11.83
CA ALA A 176 -36.65 51.99 11.11
C ALA A 176 -36.44 53.51 11.26
N ASP A 177 -37.03 54.12 12.28
CA ASP A 177 -36.90 55.56 12.52
C ASP A 177 -35.43 55.96 12.69
N GLY A 178 -34.95 56.85 11.82
CA GLY A 178 -33.56 57.32 11.81
C GLY A 178 -32.54 56.35 11.21
N VAL A 179 -32.97 55.22 10.63
CA VAL A 179 -32.09 54.29 9.91
C VAL A 179 -31.78 54.82 8.52
N LYS A 180 -30.49 54.87 8.17
CA LYS A 180 -29.97 55.28 6.85
C LYS A 180 -29.14 54.20 6.15
N GLY A 181 -28.67 53.20 6.90
CA GLY A 181 -27.90 52.08 6.36
C GLY A 181 -28.25 50.78 7.07
N ILE A 182 -28.15 49.66 6.35
CA ILE A 182 -28.30 48.31 6.91
C ILE A 182 -27.16 47.41 6.46
N ILE A 183 -26.82 46.46 7.33
CA ILE A 183 -25.98 45.32 7.00
C ILE A 183 -26.80 44.06 7.25
N VAL A 184 -27.04 43.30 6.18
CA VAL A 184 -27.68 41.99 6.27
C VAL A 184 -26.60 40.94 6.44
N ARG A 185 -26.72 40.11 7.47
CA ARG A 185 -25.72 39.07 7.75
C ARG A 185 -25.86 37.93 6.76
N VAL A 186 -24.74 37.37 6.33
CA VAL A 186 -24.69 36.18 5.46
C VAL A 186 -25.53 35.08 6.11
N PRO A 187 -26.47 34.46 5.37
CA PRO A 187 -27.25 33.38 5.93
C PRO A 187 -26.37 32.20 6.32
N GLN A 188 -26.83 31.43 7.29
CA GLN A 188 -26.22 30.15 7.60
C GLN A 188 -27.00 29.05 6.88
N VAL A 189 -26.29 28.24 6.08
CA VAL A 189 -26.86 27.00 5.57
C VAL A 189 -26.66 25.94 6.63
N GLU A 190 -27.75 25.35 7.09
CA GLU A 190 -27.70 24.14 7.89
C GLU A 190 -28.00 22.95 6.99
N VAL A 191 -27.06 22.03 6.93
CA VAL A 191 -27.17 20.80 6.16
C VAL A 191 -27.13 19.66 7.16
N ASP A 192 -28.22 18.92 7.21
CA ASP A 192 -28.28 17.62 7.86
C ASP A 192 -28.37 16.55 6.77
N GLY A 193 -27.86 15.35 7.04
CA GLY A 193 -27.67 14.32 6.02
C GLY A 193 -26.35 14.44 5.24
N CYS A 194 -26.34 13.82 4.06
CA CYS A 194 -25.13 13.50 3.28
C CYS A 194 -24.20 12.49 3.95
N GLU A 195 -24.78 11.53 4.68
CA GLU A 195 -24.02 10.40 5.17
C GLU A 195 -23.43 9.63 3.98
N PRO A 196 -22.10 9.38 3.98
CA PRO A 196 -21.49 8.55 2.97
C PRO A 196 -21.89 7.09 3.17
N SER A 197 -22.06 6.39 2.05
CA SER A 197 -22.21 4.94 1.99
C SER A 197 -21.41 4.38 0.81
N GLY A 198 -21.19 3.07 0.81
CA GLY A 198 -20.33 2.41 -0.17
C GLY A 198 -18.88 2.30 0.31
N GLY A 199 -17.97 2.02 -0.63
CA GLY A 199 -16.55 1.86 -0.34
C GLY A 199 -16.22 0.55 0.36
N GLU A 200 -17.18 -0.38 0.49
CA GLU A 200 -16.87 -1.74 0.92
C GLU A 200 -16.07 -2.46 -0.18
N ALA A 201 -14.96 -3.07 0.23
CA ALA A 201 -14.10 -3.84 -0.66
C ALA A 201 -14.61 -5.28 -0.80
N THR A 202 -14.67 -5.76 -2.03
CA THR A 202 -14.75 -7.19 -2.34
C THR A 202 -13.41 -7.64 -2.89
N LEU A 203 -12.81 -8.64 -2.25
CA LEU A 203 -11.48 -9.15 -2.60
C LEU A 203 -11.61 -10.52 -3.28
N THR A 204 -10.98 -10.67 -4.45
CA THR A 204 -10.72 -11.99 -5.02
C THR A 204 -9.55 -12.64 -4.27
N GLN A 205 -9.60 -13.95 -4.08
CA GLN A 205 -8.51 -14.67 -3.42
C GLN A 205 -7.24 -14.60 -4.30
N PRO A 206 -6.10 -14.18 -3.76
CA PRO A 206 -4.83 -14.23 -4.48
C PRO A 206 -4.50 -15.66 -4.90
N VAL A 207 -3.97 -15.81 -6.11
CA VAL A 207 -3.53 -17.10 -6.64
C VAL A 207 -2.04 -17.05 -6.89
N TRP A 208 -1.35 -18.06 -6.39
CA TRP A 208 0.04 -18.29 -6.74
C TRP A 208 0.12 -18.91 -8.14
N GLY A 209 1.19 -18.59 -8.86
CA GLY A 209 1.48 -19.20 -10.16
C GLY A 209 1.93 -20.66 -10.05
N ASP A 210 2.61 -21.12 -11.08
CA ASP A 210 3.17 -22.47 -11.14
C ASP A 210 4.18 -22.73 -10.00
N PRO A 211 4.30 -23.99 -9.54
CA PRO A 211 5.37 -24.41 -8.66
C PRO A 211 6.75 -24.12 -9.25
N VAL A 212 7.67 -23.76 -8.36
CA VAL A 212 9.07 -23.49 -8.70
C VAL A 212 9.97 -24.37 -7.86
N LEU A 213 10.94 -24.97 -8.53
CA LEU A 213 12.04 -25.70 -7.92
C LEU A 213 13.31 -24.86 -8.05
N LEU A 214 13.88 -24.48 -6.91
CA LEU A 214 15.21 -23.88 -6.83
C LEU A 214 16.19 -24.95 -6.34
N CYS A 215 17.24 -25.19 -7.13
CA CYS A 215 18.33 -26.10 -6.80
C CYS A 215 19.60 -25.29 -6.56
N GLY A 216 19.99 -25.13 -5.29
CA GLY A 216 21.20 -24.41 -4.91
C GLY A 216 22.46 -25.27 -5.02
N ALA A 217 23.56 -24.64 -5.41
CA ALA A 217 24.85 -25.33 -5.51
C ALA A 217 25.34 -25.82 -4.14
N GLY A 218 26.10 -26.91 -4.16
CA GLY A 218 26.89 -27.35 -3.01
C GLY A 218 28.08 -26.41 -2.76
N PRO A 219 29.06 -26.79 -1.92
CA PRO A 219 30.35 -26.12 -1.86
C PRO A 219 30.99 -26.10 -3.25
N ILE A 220 31.33 -24.91 -3.75
CA ILE A 220 31.82 -24.74 -5.13
C ILE A 220 33.25 -24.28 -5.11
N THR A 221 33.99 -24.76 -6.10
CA THR A 221 35.33 -24.35 -6.47
C THR A 221 35.36 -22.88 -6.87
N THR A 222 36.29 -22.12 -6.31
CA THR A 222 36.52 -20.71 -6.67
C THR A 222 37.26 -20.62 -8.00
N CYS A 223 36.86 -19.66 -8.83
CA CYS A 223 37.66 -19.24 -9.98
C CYS A 223 38.88 -18.42 -9.53
N THR A 224 39.87 -18.30 -10.41
CA THR A 224 41.11 -17.52 -10.19
C THR A 224 40.85 -16.02 -9.99
N ALA A 225 39.77 -15.49 -10.54
CA ALA A 225 39.30 -14.14 -10.26
C ALA A 225 38.69 -14.07 -8.84
N SER A 226 39.14 -13.10 -8.04
CA SER A 226 38.75 -12.96 -6.62
C SER A 226 37.23 -12.97 -6.43
N GLY A 227 36.71 -14.03 -5.83
CA GLY A 227 35.30 -14.15 -5.45
C GLY A 227 34.35 -14.66 -6.56
N ALA A 228 34.87 -15.01 -7.73
CA ALA A 228 34.07 -15.71 -8.74
C ALA A 228 34.00 -17.21 -8.43
N VAL A 229 32.87 -17.83 -8.72
CA VAL A 229 32.66 -19.27 -8.60
C VAL A 229 32.56 -19.90 -9.98
N CYS A 230 33.07 -21.12 -10.14
CA CYS A 230 32.87 -21.85 -11.37
C CYS A 230 31.45 -22.41 -11.45
N LEU A 231 30.79 -22.18 -12.58
CA LEU A 231 29.44 -22.63 -12.84
C LEU A 231 29.43 -23.70 -13.93
N PRO A 232 28.86 -24.89 -13.69
CA PRO A 232 28.54 -25.80 -14.78
C PRO A 232 27.39 -25.23 -15.63
N PRO A 233 27.24 -25.69 -16.88
CA PRO A 233 26.08 -25.35 -17.71
C PRO A 233 24.77 -25.85 -17.08
N SER A 234 23.69 -25.09 -17.25
CA SER A 234 22.35 -25.51 -16.80
C SER A 234 21.84 -26.67 -17.67
N PRO A 235 21.55 -27.85 -17.09
CA PRO A 235 20.99 -28.96 -17.83
C PRO A 235 19.48 -28.76 -18.07
N ALA A 236 18.96 -29.28 -19.16
CA ALA A 236 17.51 -29.39 -19.32
C ALA A 236 16.91 -30.27 -18.20
N PRO A 237 15.71 -29.95 -17.67
CA PRO A 237 14.75 -28.93 -18.11
C PRO A 237 14.83 -27.62 -17.30
N PHE A 238 15.97 -27.31 -16.67
CA PHE A 238 16.13 -26.05 -15.95
C PHE A 238 16.26 -24.88 -16.94
N GLN A 239 15.90 -23.69 -16.47
CA GLN A 239 16.09 -22.46 -17.24
C GLN A 239 17.56 -22.29 -17.62
N ALA A 240 17.80 -21.71 -18.80
CA ALA A 240 19.16 -21.35 -19.18
C ALA A 240 19.74 -20.36 -18.16
N GLY A 241 21.06 -20.31 -18.06
CA GLY A 241 21.70 -19.42 -17.10
C GLY A 241 21.91 -20.07 -15.71
N VAL A 242 22.44 -19.27 -14.79
CA VAL A 242 22.42 -19.60 -13.35
C VAL A 242 21.68 -18.48 -12.64
N CYS A 243 21.18 -18.79 -11.46
CA CYS A 243 20.39 -17.87 -10.67
C CYS A 243 21.05 -17.58 -9.33
N ILE A 244 20.82 -16.38 -8.83
CA ILE A 244 21.11 -15.94 -7.47
C ILE A 244 19.80 -15.56 -6.79
N TRP A 245 19.75 -15.64 -5.47
CA TRP A 245 18.53 -15.31 -4.73
C TRP A 245 18.79 -14.55 -3.44
N GLN A 246 17.79 -13.77 -3.01
CA GLN A 246 17.83 -13.02 -1.78
C GLN A 246 16.42 -12.88 -1.18
N PRO A 247 16.26 -12.97 0.16
CA PRO A 247 14.98 -12.67 0.81
C PRO A 247 14.49 -11.24 0.57
N GLY A 248 13.18 -11.12 0.44
CA GLY A 248 12.43 -9.90 0.14
C GLY A 248 12.29 -9.62 -1.35
N THR A 249 11.56 -8.55 -1.67
CA THR A 249 11.47 -8.01 -3.03
C THR A 249 12.68 -7.11 -3.29
N ARG A 250 13.50 -7.48 -4.28
CA ARG A 250 14.75 -6.79 -4.64
C ARG A 250 14.83 -6.57 -6.14
N ASP A 251 15.57 -5.53 -6.54
CA ASP A 251 15.97 -5.37 -7.93
C ASP A 251 17.14 -6.29 -8.24
N CYS A 252 17.14 -6.84 -9.46
CA CYS A 252 18.21 -7.74 -9.87
C CYS A 252 19.49 -6.97 -10.24
N PRO A 253 20.68 -7.54 -9.96
CA PRO A 253 21.94 -7.02 -10.46
C PRO A 253 21.99 -7.00 -11.99
N ALA A 254 22.82 -6.14 -12.57
CA ALA A 254 22.88 -5.91 -14.03
C ALA A 254 23.17 -7.18 -14.85
N ASP A 255 23.90 -8.14 -14.30
CA ASP A 255 24.26 -9.40 -14.97
C ASP A 255 23.19 -10.51 -14.83
N PHE A 256 22.13 -10.27 -14.05
CA PHE A 256 21.06 -11.24 -13.77
C PHE A 256 19.70 -10.63 -14.07
N THR A 257 19.42 -10.36 -15.35
CA THR A 257 18.27 -9.55 -15.76
C THR A 257 16.93 -10.28 -15.67
N GLU A 258 16.91 -11.61 -15.60
CA GLU A 258 15.67 -12.38 -15.53
C GLU A 258 15.21 -12.52 -14.08
N ARG A 259 14.20 -11.74 -13.70
CA ARG A 259 13.68 -11.68 -12.33
C ARG A 259 12.50 -12.62 -12.14
N HIS A 260 12.51 -13.38 -11.05
CA HIS A 260 11.40 -14.15 -10.54
C HIS A 260 11.13 -13.76 -9.08
N LEU A 261 9.88 -13.46 -8.75
CA LEU A 261 9.46 -13.28 -7.36
C LEU A 261 8.77 -14.55 -6.90
N LEU A 262 9.39 -15.25 -5.95
CA LEU A 262 8.88 -16.50 -5.40
C LEU A 262 8.31 -16.29 -4.01
N GLY A 263 7.33 -17.10 -3.62
CA GLY A 263 6.88 -17.21 -2.22
C GLY A 263 6.80 -18.65 -1.79
N SER A 264 7.00 -18.90 -0.49
CA SER A 264 6.98 -20.26 0.09
C SER A 264 5.78 -20.51 1.00
N GLY A 265 4.94 -19.49 1.23
CA GLY A 265 4.06 -19.46 2.39
C GLY A 265 2.57 -19.19 2.10
N PRO A 266 1.69 -19.67 3.00
CA PRO A 266 0.27 -19.29 3.02
C PRO A 266 0.03 -17.89 3.57
N VAL A 267 1.07 -17.21 4.08
CA VAL A 267 0.95 -15.92 4.77
C VAL A 267 1.13 -14.80 3.77
N LEU A 268 0.00 -14.23 3.36
CA LEU A 268 -0.06 -13.04 2.52
C LEU A 268 -0.38 -11.83 3.41
N ASP A 269 0.35 -10.74 3.19
CA ASP A 269 -0.02 -9.42 3.67
C ASP A 269 -0.89 -8.75 2.61
N ASP A 270 -2.21 -8.93 2.77
CA ASP A 270 -3.22 -8.37 1.87
C ASP A 270 -3.76 -7.06 2.45
N THR A 271 -3.27 -5.96 1.89
CA THR A 271 -3.66 -4.59 2.29
C THR A 271 -4.70 -3.99 1.35
N ARG A 272 -5.20 -4.79 0.39
CA ARG A 272 -6.19 -4.31 -0.58
C ARG A 272 -7.44 -3.84 0.14
N SER A 273 -7.85 -2.63 -0.19
CA SER A 273 -9.01 -1.97 0.38
C SER A 273 -9.57 -0.96 -0.62
N CYS A 274 -10.60 -0.23 -0.22
CA CYS A 274 -11.12 0.91 -0.97
C CYS A 274 -10.90 2.17 -0.14
N SER A 275 -10.64 3.29 -0.82
CA SER A 275 -10.58 4.59 -0.15
C SER A 275 -11.95 4.90 0.50
N PRO A 276 -11.97 5.54 1.67
CA PRO A 276 -13.22 5.81 2.37
C PRO A 276 -14.11 6.77 1.57
N CYS A 277 -15.41 6.48 1.52
CA CYS A 277 -16.36 7.39 0.90
C CYS A 277 -16.51 8.68 1.70
N THR A 278 -16.50 9.82 1.01
CA THR A 278 -16.80 11.12 1.61
C THR A 278 -17.81 11.89 0.79
N CYS A 279 -18.61 12.71 1.48
CA CYS A 279 -19.71 13.49 0.91
C CYS A 279 -19.51 14.97 1.26
N PRO A 280 -18.55 15.66 0.60
CA PRO A 280 -18.34 17.08 0.83
C PRO A 280 -19.61 17.87 0.58
N GLN A 281 -19.97 18.71 1.54
CA GLN A 281 -21.15 19.57 1.46
C GLN A 281 -20.79 20.85 0.70
N ALA A 282 -21.43 21.09 -0.44
CA ALA A 282 -21.26 22.31 -1.23
C ALA A 282 -22.62 22.96 -1.45
N PHE A 283 -23.14 23.61 -0.40
CA PHE A 283 -24.42 24.31 -0.46
C PHE A 283 -24.25 25.82 -0.33
N THR A 284 -25.07 26.54 -1.07
CA THR A 284 -25.22 27.98 -0.94
C THR A 284 -26.69 28.31 -0.75
N CYS A 285 -26.95 29.32 0.07
CA CYS A 285 -28.26 29.92 0.12
C CYS A 285 -28.17 31.43 0.02
N GLY A 286 -29.11 32.02 -0.71
CA GLY A 286 -29.27 33.46 -0.81
C GLY A 286 -30.70 33.80 -0.45
N PRO A 287 -31.04 34.02 0.83
CA PRO A 287 -32.35 34.54 1.14
C PRO A 287 -32.43 35.98 0.64
N VAL A 288 -33.64 36.44 0.44
CA VAL A 288 -33.94 37.81 0.03
C VAL A 288 -34.74 38.43 1.16
N TYR A 289 -34.23 39.54 1.69
CA TYR A 289 -34.99 40.34 2.65
C TYR A 289 -35.87 41.30 1.87
N ASN A 290 -37.18 41.14 2.05
CA ASN A 290 -38.19 42.00 1.49
C ASN A 290 -38.62 42.98 2.60
N TYR A 291 -38.56 44.27 2.33
CA TYR A 291 -38.91 45.33 3.28
C TYR A 291 -40.15 46.08 2.80
N TYR A 292 -41.07 46.38 3.71
CA TYR A 292 -42.40 46.89 3.38
C TYR A 292 -42.74 48.16 4.17
N ALA A 293 -43.57 49.02 3.58
CA ALA A 293 -43.98 50.30 4.15
C ALA A 293 -45.05 50.16 5.24
N ASP A 294 -45.85 49.10 5.16
CA ASP A 294 -46.89 48.78 6.11
C ASP A 294 -46.43 47.77 7.16
N GLY A 295 -47.25 47.52 8.18
CA GLY A 295 -46.94 46.56 9.25
C GLY A 295 -47.28 45.09 8.95
N ASN A 296 -47.85 44.79 7.77
CA ASN A 296 -48.42 43.50 7.38
C ASN A 296 -47.80 42.91 6.10
N CYS A 297 -46.64 43.43 5.67
CA CYS A 297 -45.88 42.97 4.51
C CYS A 297 -46.67 42.94 3.18
N GLN A 298 -47.43 44.00 2.88
CA GLN A 298 -48.23 44.08 1.64
C GLN A 298 -47.67 45.09 0.62
N GLU A 299 -47.09 46.18 1.08
CA GLU A 299 -46.57 47.29 0.28
C GLU A 299 -45.04 47.23 0.24
N LEU A 300 -44.51 46.46 -0.71
CA LEU A 300 -43.08 46.24 -0.87
C LEU A 300 -42.37 47.54 -1.23
N ILE A 301 -41.37 47.93 -0.44
CA ILE A 301 -40.48 49.07 -0.71
C ILE A 301 -39.24 48.58 -1.46
N LEU A 302 -38.59 47.52 -0.94
CA LEU A 302 -37.26 47.13 -1.38
C LEU A 302 -37.00 45.64 -1.16
N ASN A 303 -36.25 45.05 -2.08
CA ASN A 303 -35.61 43.74 -1.90
C ASN A 303 -34.11 43.90 -1.81
N VAL A 304 -33.53 43.33 -0.75
CA VAL A 304 -32.10 43.31 -0.51
C VAL A 304 -31.62 41.87 -0.60
N ASP A 305 -30.82 41.59 -1.63
CA ASP A 305 -30.01 40.39 -1.68
C ASP A 305 -28.95 40.47 -0.58
N VAL A 306 -28.69 39.36 0.12
CA VAL A 306 -27.74 39.39 1.23
C VAL A 306 -26.34 39.68 0.73
N PHE A 307 -25.79 40.81 1.17
CA PHE A 307 -24.37 41.13 1.02
C PHE A 307 -23.85 41.54 2.41
N ALA A 308 -22.71 41.01 2.81
CA ALA A 308 -22.00 41.42 4.03
C ALA A 308 -21.45 42.87 3.96
N THR A 309 -22.03 43.71 3.11
CA THR A 309 -21.62 45.08 2.82
C THR A 309 -22.77 46.03 3.14
N CYS A 310 -22.43 47.22 3.63
CA CYS A 310 -23.40 48.25 3.92
C CYS A 310 -24.20 48.61 2.66
N ALA A 311 -25.53 48.59 2.77
CA ALA A 311 -26.43 49.09 1.75
C ALA A 311 -26.98 50.46 2.19
N PRO A 312 -26.50 51.58 1.63
CA PRO A 312 -27.17 52.86 1.79
C PRO A 312 -28.52 52.80 1.07
N ASN A 313 -29.59 53.31 1.68
CA ASN A 313 -30.88 53.29 1.01
C ASN A 313 -31.83 54.41 1.45
N ASP A 314 -32.16 55.27 0.49
CA ASP A 314 -33.25 56.24 0.53
C ASP A 314 -34.59 55.50 0.55
N GLY A 315 -35.04 55.08 1.72
CA GLY A 315 -36.32 54.38 1.88
C GLY A 315 -36.43 53.53 3.13
N ILE A 316 -35.30 53.13 3.73
CA ILE A 316 -35.32 52.29 4.94
C ILE A 316 -36.05 52.98 6.09
N GLY A 317 -35.93 54.30 6.25
CA GLY A 317 -36.65 55.05 7.27
C GLY A 317 -38.19 54.92 7.24
N SER A 318 -38.76 54.44 6.13
CA SER A 318 -40.20 54.19 5.99
C SER A 318 -40.60 52.72 6.17
N VAL A 319 -39.64 51.83 6.40
CA VAL A 319 -39.89 50.40 6.57
C VAL A 319 -40.57 50.16 7.92
N ARG A 320 -41.68 49.41 7.89
CA ARG A 320 -42.45 49.04 9.09
C ARG A 320 -42.59 47.55 9.28
N SER A 321 -42.37 46.78 8.22
CA SER A 321 -42.27 45.33 8.32
C SER A 321 -41.30 44.75 7.30
N TYR A 322 -40.92 43.49 7.49
CA TYR A 322 -40.05 42.78 6.60
C TYR A 322 -40.37 41.29 6.57
N ASN A 323 -39.98 40.62 5.49
CA ASN A 323 -40.16 39.20 5.29
C ASN A 323 -38.89 38.59 4.69
N LEU A 324 -38.57 37.37 5.10
CA LEU A 324 -37.50 36.58 4.51
C LEU A 324 -38.05 35.57 3.52
N THR A 325 -37.78 35.76 2.23
CA THR A 325 -38.03 34.74 1.22
C THR A 325 -36.73 34.01 0.90
N SER A 326 -36.69 32.70 1.11
CA SER A 326 -35.53 31.89 0.69
C SER A 326 -35.55 31.68 -0.82
N ARG A 327 -34.40 31.90 -1.49
CA ARG A 327 -34.17 31.26 -2.79
C ARG A 327 -34.01 29.75 -2.58
N PRO A 328 -34.29 28.92 -3.59
CA PRO A 328 -33.95 27.49 -3.53
C PRO A 328 -32.50 27.33 -3.09
N ILE A 329 -32.26 26.48 -2.10
CA ILE A 329 -30.89 26.15 -1.69
C ILE A 329 -30.28 25.35 -2.84
N GLU A 330 -29.20 25.88 -3.41
CA GLU A 330 -28.45 25.22 -4.47
C GLU A 330 -27.27 24.48 -3.87
N GLY A 331 -26.97 23.31 -4.42
CA GLY A 331 -25.90 22.45 -3.94
C GLY A 331 -26.26 20.98 -3.95
N SER A 332 -25.23 20.17 -3.80
CA SER A 332 -25.30 18.72 -3.71
C SER A 332 -24.20 18.21 -2.78
N CYS A 333 -24.28 16.92 -2.48
CA CYS A 333 -23.21 16.17 -1.84
C CYS A 333 -22.66 15.18 -2.87
N PRO A 334 -21.72 15.60 -3.73
CA PRO A 334 -21.14 14.68 -4.69
C PRO A 334 -20.32 13.63 -3.93
N PRO A 335 -20.60 12.33 -4.13
CA PRO A 335 -19.78 11.29 -3.53
C PRO A 335 -18.37 11.32 -4.10
N THR A 336 -17.39 11.07 -3.25
CA THR A 336 -15.97 10.91 -3.61
C THR A 336 -15.39 9.72 -2.83
N GLY A 337 -14.29 9.15 -3.31
CA GLY A 337 -13.70 7.94 -2.72
C GLY A 337 -14.15 6.66 -3.41
N GLY A 338 -13.94 5.53 -2.75
CA GLY A 338 -14.28 4.21 -3.28
C GLY A 338 -13.31 3.74 -4.37
N GLU A 339 -12.13 4.34 -4.49
CA GLU A 339 -11.08 3.86 -5.38
C GLU A 339 -10.33 2.68 -4.74
N PRO A 340 -9.98 1.63 -5.49
CA PRO A 340 -9.19 0.54 -4.97
C PRO A 340 -7.77 1.01 -4.62
N GLN A 341 -7.25 0.50 -3.51
CA GLN A 341 -5.94 0.83 -2.99
C GLN A 341 -5.32 -0.39 -2.29
N GLY A 342 -4.02 -0.32 -1.99
CA GLY A 342 -3.28 -1.42 -1.38
C GLY A 342 -2.81 -2.46 -2.39
N ASP A 343 -2.16 -3.50 -1.88
CA ASP A 343 -1.55 -4.57 -2.67
C ASP A 343 -1.51 -5.87 -1.85
N VAL A 344 -1.13 -6.97 -2.49
CA VAL A 344 -0.89 -8.25 -1.84
C VAL A 344 0.59 -8.60 -1.93
N LEU A 345 1.23 -8.72 -0.77
CA LEU A 345 2.63 -9.08 -0.66
C LEU A 345 2.78 -10.44 0.03
N SER A 346 3.78 -11.22 -0.36
CA SER A 346 4.20 -12.39 0.39
C SER A 346 5.19 -11.95 1.48
N ALA A 347 4.87 -12.29 2.74
CA ALA A 347 5.71 -11.94 3.88
C ALA A 347 7.10 -12.62 3.84
N ASP A 348 7.20 -13.68 3.05
CA ASP A 348 8.35 -14.55 2.86
C ASP A 348 8.85 -14.53 1.41
N ALA A 349 8.60 -13.44 0.69
CA ALA A 349 9.01 -13.29 -0.69
C ALA A 349 10.52 -13.55 -0.85
N LEU A 350 10.89 -14.26 -1.90
CA LEU A 350 12.26 -14.54 -2.30
C LEU A 350 12.46 -14.04 -3.73
N THR A 351 13.33 -13.06 -3.91
CA THR A 351 13.71 -12.61 -5.25
C THR A 351 14.78 -13.56 -5.78
N VAL A 352 14.53 -14.14 -6.94
CA VAL A 352 15.49 -14.93 -7.70
C VAL A 352 15.80 -14.20 -9.00
N CYS A 353 17.08 -14.03 -9.31
CA CYS A 353 17.55 -13.34 -10.50
C CYS A 353 18.44 -14.30 -11.29
N CYS A 354 18.11 -14.55 -12.55
CA CYS A 354 18.82 -15.46 -13.44
C CYS A 354 19.52 -14.69 -14.56
N GLN A 355 20.61 -15.27 -15.04
CA GLN A 355 21.25 -14.82 -16.27
C GLN A 355 20.41 -15.26 -17.48
N PRO A 356 20.29 -14.43 -18.54
CA PRO A 356 19.55 -14.75 -19.74
C PRO A 356 20.19 -15.86 -20.60
#